data_AF-A0A6A5YS59-F1
#
_entry.id   AF-A0A6A5YS59-F1
#
_cell.length_a   1.000
_cell.length_b   1.000
_cell.length_c   1.000
_cell.angle_alpha   90.00
_cell.angle_beta   90.00
_cell.angle_gamma   90.00
#
_symmetry.space_group_name_H-M   'P 1'
#
loop_
_entity.id
_entity.type
_entity.pdbx_description
1 polymer ?
#
loop_
_entity_poly.entity_id
_entity_poly.type
_entity_poly.pdbx_seq_one_letter_code
_entity_poly.pdbx_strand_id
1 'polypeptide(L)'
;MRDQFVDPRRSSSVSLGVREEDVPHLVETFLMNVHVKNPIFDPDYLRKIARNVVEDGFDWKASSCLMLVVCALAAISSSFKRQRICDSSKLQVYADNSLSSTPGYCTAELYYAASRKRVGLLNNTLLATECYFLAGVYEMYSLRPLQAAISFNRACVTFQTLTWMSSEYYITEDQLGRARASRLYWSCLKSEHETSVEFRFPSSGLTKLNYTSHFPPPPLATPIEELYRMHTDPSAVHSISAQVGLEKGWYYYLADIAARRILQRVIKSFYATSESEWLNAPFQNILQTAEELDRQLTEWYRTLPSVIAFDSEIFAEDELAYHLQARGIEIKERIYRPFLHLRIHRSTDASERDALHSLVELHAVTCSKLIQQWNIRHRHHGTWLMARQSFASALLLLAARKVGLSEVSMEQCEESVQVSMSTLRFWEDEAPDLKASRLILGDIVQQMHGSVIPEAPAVHPERGCG
;
A
#
# COMPACT_ATOMS: atom_id res chain seq x y z
N MET A 1 -14.99 27.54 -8.02
CA MET A 1 -16.13 26.73 -7.55
C MET A 1 -15.57 25.64 -6.64
N ARG A 2 -15.66 25.81 -5.32
CA ARG A 2 -15.59 24.67 -4.41
C ARG A 2 -17.01 24.12 -4.39
N ASP A 3 -17.33 23.26 -5.35
CA ASP A 3 -18.61 22.55 -5.31
C ASP A 3 -18.70 21.84 -3.95
N GLN A 4 -19.91 21.79 -3.38
CA GLN A 4 -20.16 20.96 -2.21
C GLN A 4 -19.82 19.52 -2.61
N PHE A 5 -18.69 19.02 -2.15
CA PHE A 5 -18.36 17.60 -2.29
C PHE A 5 -19.40 16.83 -1.49
N VAL A 6 -20.40 16.27 -2.20
CA VAL A 6 -21.36 15.34 -1.62
C VAL A 6 -20.64 14.01 -1.51
N ASP A 7 -20.32 13.62 -0.29
CA ASP A 7 -19.66 12.36 -0.01
C ASP A 7 -20.59 11.18 -0.37
N PRO A 8 -20.31 10.42 -1.44
CA PRO A 8 -21.20 9.36 -1.92
C PRO A 8 -21.31 8.20 -0.91
N ARG A 9 -20.41 8.14 0.08
CA ARG A 9 -20.44 7.15 1.18
C ARG A 9 -21.64 7.33 2.12
N ARG A 10 -22.42 8.40 1.97
CA ARG A 10 -23.59 8.70 2.81
C ARG A 10 -24.92 8.22 2.22
N SER A 11 -24.94 7.60 1.04
CA SER A 11 -26.17 7.00 0.49
C SER A 11 -26.56 5.76 1.28
N SER A 12 -27.77 5.72 1.85
CA SER A 12 -28.21 4.68 2.78
C SER A 12 -28.39 3.32 2.08
N SER A 13 -27.46 2.39 2.29
CA SER A 13 -27.77 0.96 2.16
C SER A 13 -28.35 0.45 3.48
N VAL A 14 -29.06 -0.69 3.44
CA VAL A 14 -29.56 -1.36 4.64
C VAL A 14 -28.35 -1.87 5.43
N SER A 15 -27.94 -1.13 6.46
CA SER A 15 -26.86 -1.54 7.35
C SER A 15 -27.44 -2.30 8.55
N LEU A 16 -26.90 -3.48 8.82
CA LEU A 16 -27.01 -4.10 10.14
C LEU A 16 -26.21 -3.18 11.09
N GLY A 17 -26.83 -2.68 12.15
CA GLY A 17 -26.19 -1.76 13.09
C GLY A 17 -24.95 -2.35 13.79
N VAL A 18 -24.39 -1.63 14.75
CA VAL A 18 -23.36 -2.21 15.64
C VAL A 18 -24.01 -3.29 16.50
N ARG A 19 -23.50 -4.51 16.41
CA ARG A 19 -24.01 -5.70 17.11
C ARG A 19 -22.88 -6.43 17.81
N GLU A 20 -23.07 -6.71 19.10
CA GLU A 20 -22.14 -7.45 19.95
C GLU A 20 -22.02 -8.91 19.52
N GLU A 21 -23.11 -9.52 19.08
CA GLU A 21 -23.17 -10.92 18.64
C GLU A 21 -22.33 -11.22 17.38
N ASP A 22 -22.07 -10.20 16.56
CA ASP A 22 -21.29 -10.33 15.33
C ASP A 22 -19.77 -10.30 15.63
N VAL A 23 -19.36 -9.83 16.82
CA VAL A 23 -17.95 -9.57 17.17
C VAL A 23 -17.05 -10.80 17.05
N PRO A 24 -17.41 -12.00 17.56
CA PRO A 24 -16.53 -13.18 17.43
C PRO A 24 -16.23 -13.53 15.97
N HIS A 25 -17.23 -13.45 15.09
CA HIS A 25 -17.05 -13.72 13.66
C HIS A 25 -16.21 -12.64 12.96
N LEU A 26 -16.43 -11.37 13.32
CA LEU A 26 -15.66 -10.26 12.79
C LEU A 26 -14.18 -10.33 13.24
N VAL A 27 -13.89 -10.82 14.44
CA VAL A 27 -12.50 -11.04 14.88
C VAL A 27 -11.78 -12.06 14.01
N GLU A 28 -12.39 -13.21 13.69
CA GLU A 28 -11.77 -14.19 12.79
C GLU A 28 -11.58 -13.62 11.39
N THR A 29 -12.56 -12.86 10.88
CA THR A 29 -12.46 -12.16 9.60
C THR A 29 -11.30 -11.15 9.59
N PHE A 30 -11.13 -10.35 10.65
CA PHE A 30 -10.01 -9.44 10.81
C PHE A 30 -8.67 -10.18 10.84
N LEU A 31 -8.59 -11.28 11.60
CA LEU A 31 -7.39 -12.09 11.70
C LEU A 31 -6.96 -12.62 10.33
N MET A 32 -7.90 -13.12 9.54
CA MET A 32 -7.62 -13.66 8.21
C MET A 32 -7.31 -12.59 7.16
N ASN A 33 -8.10 -11.51 7.11
CA ASN A 33 -8.08 -10.58 5.99
C ASN A 33 -7.25 -9.31 6.24
N VAL A 34 -6.90 -8.97 7.48
CA VAL A 34 -6.27 -7.67 7.80
C VAL A 34 -5.00 -7.87 8.62
N HIS A 35 -5.08 -8.62 9.72
CA HIS A 35 -3.98 -8.85 10.65
C HIS A 35 -2.78 -9.53 9.99
N VAL A 36 -2.98 -10.46 9.06
CA VAL A 36 -1.89 -11.16 8.36
C VAL A 36 -0.85 -10.23 7.71
N LYS A 37 -1.19 -8.98 7.41
CA LYS A 37 -0.25 -8.00 6.82
C LYS A 37 0.50 -7.15 7.85
N ASN A 38 -0.03 -7.05 9.07
CA ASN A 38 0.57 -6.36 10.21
C ASN A 38 0.23 -7.16 11.48
N PRO A 39 0.91 -8.30 11.74
CA PRO A 39 0.47 -9.29 12.70
C PRO A 39 0.81 -8.90 14.15
N ILE A 40 0.29 -7.76 14.60
CA ILE A 40 0.64 -7.15 15.90
C ILE A 40 0.12 -8.01 17.05
N PHE A 41 -1.17 -8.36 17.00
CA PHE A 41 -1.88 -9.02 18.08
C PHE A 41 -1.63 -10.53 18.13
N ASP A 42 -1.73 -11.07 19.35
CA ASP A 42 -2.01 -12.48 19.57
C ASP A 42 -3.50 -12.73 19.27
N PRO A 43 -3.87 -13.71 18.42
CA PRO A 43 -5.27 -14.08 18.17
C PRO A 43 -6.09 -14.31 19.44
N ASP A 44 -5.52 -14.99 20.44
CA ASP A 44 -6.27 -15.35 21.65
C ASP A 44 -6.53 -14.14 22.56
N TYR A 45 -5.67 -13.14 22.49
CA TYR A 45 -5.90 -11.84 23.11
C TYR A 45 -7.14 -11.15 22.53
N LEU A 46 -7.29 -11.13 21.20
CA LEU A 46 -8.46 -10.53 20.56
C LEU A 46 -9.73 -11.33 20.85
N ARG A 47 -9.66 -12.67 20.78
CA ARG A 47 -10.79 -13.56 21.12
C ARG A 47 -11.24 -13.39 22.57
N LYS A 48 -10.31 -13.17 23.50
CA LYS A 48 -10.65 -12.87 24.90
C LYS A 48 -11.42 -11.56 25.03
N ILE A 49 -10.99 -10.49 24.37
CA ILE A 49 -11.72 -9.22 24.37
C ILE A 49 -13.10 -9.40 23.72
N ALA A 50 -13.20 -10.18 22.64
CA ALA A 50 -14.44 -10.45 21.96
C ALA A 50 -15.47 -11.14 22.87
N ARG A 51 -15.06 -12.16 23.63
CA ARG A 51 -15.94 -12.83 24.61
C ARG A 51 -16.48 -11.84 25.64
N ASN A 52 -15.62 -10.99 26.20
CA ASN A 52 -16.05 -9.97 27.16
C ASN A 52 -17.07 -8.99 26.54
N VAL A 53 -16.91 -8.61 25.27
CA VAL A 53 -17.87 -7.73 24.59
C VAL A 53 -19.21 -8.43 24.36
N VAL A 54 -19.23 -9.74 24.08
CA VAL A 54 -20.48 -10.49 23.95
C VAL A 54 -21.20 -10.60 25.30
N GLU A 55 -20.46 -10.78 26.39
CA GLU A 55 -21.02 -10.93 27.74
C GLU A 55 -21.47 -9.59 28.36
N ASP A 56 -20.64 -8.55 28.25
CA ASP A 56 -20.83 -7.27 28.98
C ASP A 56 -21.25 -6.10 28.07
N GLY A 57 -21.19 -6.28 26.75
CA GLY A 57 -21.40 -5.22 25.76
C GLY A 57 -20.20 -4.28 25.57
N PHE A 58 -20.33 -3.34 24.64
CA PHE A 58 -19.31 -2.32 24.40
C PHE A 58 -19.32 -1.23 25.48
N ASP A 59 -18.37 -1.27 26.41
CA ASP A 59 -18.17 -0.22 27.41
C ASP A 59 -17.40 1.01 26.85
N TRP A 60 -17.03 1.96 27.72
CA TRP A 60 -16.27 3.17 27.35
C TRP A 60 -14.74 3.01 27.46
N LYS A 61 -14.23 1.79 27.68
CA LYS A 61 -12.79 1.55 27.83
C LYS A 61 -12.08 1.44 26.48
N ALA A 62 -10.75 1.53 26.53
CA ALA A 62 -9.89 1.38 25.36
C ALA A 62 -10.02 0.00 24.68
N SER A 63 -10.34 -1.07 25.42
CA SER A 63 -10.58 -2.40 24.85
C SER A 63 -11.78 -2.42 23.91
N SER A 64 -12.86 -1.73 24.27
CA SER A 64 -14.03 -1.55 23.41
C SER A 64 -13.71 -0.67 22.20
N CYS A 65 -12.88 0.36 22.37
CA CYS A 65 -12.38 1.18 21.26
C CYS A 65 -11.60 0.32 20.24
N LEU A 66 -10.69 -0.53 20.72
CA LEU A 66 -9.92 -1.46 19.89
C LEU A 66 -10.85 -2.45 19.16
N MET A 67 -11.77 -3.08 19.89
CA MET A 67 -12.65 -4.09 19.31
C MET A 67 -13.57 -3.49 18.23
N LEU A 68 -14.08 -2.28 18.44
CA LEU A 68 -14.90 -1.59 17.44
C LEU A 68 -14.11 -1.28 16.15
N VAL A 69 -12.84 -0.88 16.23
CA VAL A 69 -12.03 -0.66 15.00
C VAL A 69 -11.63 -1.98 14.33
N VAL A 70 -11.40 -3.04 15.11
CA VAL A 70 -11.22 -4.41 14.59
C VAL A 70 -12.45 -4.86 13.81
N CYS A 71 -13.65 -4.66 14.36
CA CYS A 71 -14.91 -4.98 13.70
C CYS A 71 -15.13 -4.15 12.42
N ALA A 72 -14.77 -2.86 12.44
CA ALA A 72 -14.83 -2.02 11.26
C ALA A 72 -13.91 -2.51 10.14
N LEU A 73 -12.66 -2.86 10.48
CA LEU A 73 -11.69 -3.43 9.54
C LEU A 73 -12.14 -4.78 8.98
N ALA A 74 -12.73 -5.64 9.82
CA ALA A 74 -13.31 -6.89 9.37
C ALA A 74 -14.44 -6.66 8.36
N ALA A 75 -15.40 -5.79 8.70
CA ALA A 75 -16.57 -5.52 7.88
C ALA A 75 -16.23 -4.92 6.50
N ILE A 76 -15.20 -4.07 6.40
CA ILE A 76 -14.77 -3.50 5.10
C ILE A 76 -13.86 -4.45 4.30
N SER A 77 -13.28 -5.46 4.93
CA SER A 77 -12.36 -6.39 4.29
C SER A 77 -13.07 -7.51 3.51
N SER A 78 -12.35 -8.14 2.59
CA SER A 78 -12.77 -9.33 1.88
C SER A 78 -11.61 -10.28 1.71
N SER A 79 -11.88 -11.57 1.50
CA SER A 79 -10.86 -12.51 1.07
C SER A 79 -10.29 -12.10 -0.28
N PHE A 80 -8.99 -12.31 -0.47
CA PHE A 80 -8.29 -11.91 -1.68
C PHE A 80 -8.84 -12.59 -2.92
N LYS A 81 -9.14 -11.77 -3.93
CA LYS A 81 -9.49 -12.21 -5.28
C LYS A 81 -8.79 -11.32 -6.27
N ARG A 82 -7.94 -11.91 -7.11
CA ARG A 82 -7.28 -11.19 -8.21
C ARG A 82 -8.24 -10.96 -9.38
N GLN A 83 -9.22 -10.09 -9.18
CA GLN A 83 -10.14 -9.67 -10.23
C GLN A 83 -9.66 -8.36 -10.84
N ARG A 84 -9.36 -8.39 -12.15
CA ARG A 84 -8.91 -7.21 -12.89
C ARG A 84 -10.03 -6.17 -13.04
N ILE A 85 -9.65 -4.90 -13.15
CA ILE A 85 -10.56 -3.84 -13.55
C ILE A 85 -10.57 -3.84 -15.08
N CYS A 86 -11.69 -4.25 -15.67
CA CYS A 86 -11.89 -4.20 -17.11
C CYS A 86 -12.57 -2.87 -17.49
N ASP A 87 -12.26 -2.36 -18.69
CA ASP A 87 -13.02 -1.25 -19.26
C ASP A 87 -14.46 -1.67 -19.51
N SER A 88 -15.38 -1.13 -18.72
CA SER A 88 -16.84 -1.26 -18.91
C SER A 88 -17.33 -0.42 -20.09
N SER A 89 -16.60 -0.40 -21.21
CA SER A 89 -16.88 0.50 -22.32
C SER A 89 -18.07 0.11 -23.18
N LYS A 90 -18.84 -0.96 -22.90
CA LYS A 90 -19.96 -1.33 -23.79
C LYS A 90 -21.34 -1.70 -23.23
N LEU A 91 -21.57 -2.22 -22.01
CA LEU A 91 -22.90 -2.85 -21.77
C LEU A 91 -23.48 -2.92 -20.34
N GLN A 92 -22.92 -2.27 -19.31
CA GLN A 92 -23.51 -2.32 -17.95
C GLN A 92 -24.09 -0.96 -17.51
N VAL A 93 -25.40 -0.97 -17.25
CA VAL A 93 -26.26 0.17 -16.85
C VAL A 93 -25.98 0.65 -15.40
N TYR A 94 -25.19 -0.11 -14.63
CA TYR A 94 -24.71 0.29 -13.31
C TYR A 94 -23.19 0.44 -13.35
N ALA A 95 -22.68 1.59 -12.91
CA ALA A 95 -21.25 1.83 -12.79
C ALA A 95 -20.69 0.91 -11.68
N ASP A 96 -20.03 -0.17 -12.09
CA ASP A 96 -19.25 -1.07 -11.23
C ASP A 96 -18.06 -0.31 -10.66
N ASN A 97 -18.24 0.25 -9.47
CA ASN A 97 -17.26 1.07 -8.74
C ASN A 97 -16.89 0.43 -7.40
N SER A 98 -15.84 0.96 -6.77
CA SER A 98 -15.30 0.41 -5.53
C SER A 98 -16.26 0.39 -4.33
N LEU A 99 -17.24 1.30 -4.28
CA LEU A 99 -18.27 1.31 -3.25
C LEU A 99 -19.31 0.20 -3.46
N SER A 100 -19.79 0.05 -4.69
CA SER A 100 -20.75 -1.00 -5.06
C SER A 100 -20.17 -2.41 -4.87
N SER A 101 -18.85 -2.56 -5.03
CA SER A 101 -18.13 -3.82 -4.81
C SER A 101 -17.75 -4.07 -3.35
N THR A 102 -18.11 -3.17 -2.42
CA THR A 102 -17.80 -3.30 -0.98
C THR A 102 -19.09 -3.28 -0.13
N PRO A 103 -19.87 -4.37 -0.08
CA PRO A 103 -21.16 -4.38 0.62
C PRO A 103 -21.07 -4.03 2.12
N GLY A 104 -19.97 -4.42 2.78
CA GLY A 104 -19.77 -4.18 4.21
C GLY A 104 -19.33 -2.76 4.58
N TYR A 105 -19.14 -1.85 3.60
CA TYR A 105 -18.64 -0.49 3.84
C TYR A 105 -19.50 0.29 4.84
N CYS A 106 -20.83 0.25 4.68
CA CYS A 106 -21.74 1.00 5.55
C CYS A 106 -21.70 0.48 7.00
N THR A 107 -21.71 -0.84 7.18
CA THR A 107 -21.53 -1.48 8.50
C THR A 107 -20.19 -1.11 9.12
N ALA A 108 -19.12 -1.13 8.33
CA ALA A 108 -17.78 -0.75 8.76
C ALA A 108 -17.72 0.69 9.28
N GLU A 109 -18.38 1.63 8.59
CA GLU A 109 -18.47 3.03 9.02
C GLU A 109 -19.20 3.19 10.36
N LEU A 110 -20.22 2.36 10.63
CA LEU A 110 -20.92 2.38 11.92
C LEU A 110 -20.03 1.93 13.07
N TYR A 111 -19.33 0.80 12.92
CA TYR A 111 -18.34 0.32 13.89
C TYR A 111 -17.22 1.34 14.10
N TYR A 112 -16.68 1.91 13.01
CA TYR A 112 -15.63 2.91 13.10
C TYR A 112 -16.11 4.20 13.77
N ALA A 113 -17.33 4.67 13.47
CA ALA A 113 -17.92 5.82 14.14
C ALA A 113 -18.11 5.55 15.65
N ALA A 114 -18.52 4.35 16.05
CA ALA A 114 -18.60 3.96 17.45
C ALA A 114 -17.23 3.91 18.14
N SER A 115 -16.18 3.46 17.45
CA SER A 115 -14.80 3.51 17.93
C SER A 115 -14.34 4.96 18.16
N ARG A 116 -14.55 5.85 17.17
CA ARG A 116 -14.16 7.27 17.25
C ARG A 116 -14.76 8.01 18.45
N LYS A 117 -15.97 7.65 18.89
CA LYS A 117 -16.60 8.23 20.10
C LYS A 117 -15.78 7.96 21.39
N ARG A 118 -14.92 6.95 21.40
CA ARG A 118 -14.08 6.56 22.55
C ARG A 118 -12.64 7.05 22.46
N VAL A 119 -12.20 7.47 21.26
CA VAL A 119 -10.80 7.87 21.02
C VAL A 119 -10.34 9.00 21.94
N GLY A 120 -11.22 9.96 22.27
CA GLY A 120 -10.91 11.06 23.18
C GLY A 120 -10.71 10.66 24.65
N LEU A 121 -11.05 9.43 25.03
CA LEU A 121 -10.91 8.88 26.39
C LEU A 121 -9.64 8.03 26.55
N LEU A 122 -8.85 7.88 25.48
CA LEU A 122 -7.66 7.04 25.50
C LEU A 122 -6.51 7.72 26.24
N ASN A 123 -5.94 7.03 27.22
CA ASN A 123 -4.72 7.43 27.93
C ASN A 123 -3.47 6.88 27.21
N ASN A 124 -2.31 7.48 27.45
CA ASN A 124 -1.02 7.06 26.87
C ASN A 124 -0.63 5.65 27.32
N THR A 125 -1.07 4.65 26.57
CA THR A 125 -0.91 3.22 26.85
C THR A 125 -0.61 2.48 25.55
N LEU A 126 -0.12 1.25 25.67
CA LEU A 126 0.10 0.40 24.48
C LEU A 126 -1.21 0.18 23.71
N LEU A 127 -2.30 -0.09 24.43
CA LEU A 127 -3.64 -0.29 23.88
C LEU A 127 -4.17 0.95 23.15
N ALA A 128 -3.89 2.16 23.65
CA ALA A 128 -4.23 3.38 22.93
C ALA A 128 -3.44 3.51 21.62
N THR A 129 -2.15 3.19 21.63
CA THR A 129 -1.34 3.14 20.41
C THR A 129 -1.93 2.16 19.39
N GLU A 130 -2.35 0.97 19.84
CA GLU A 130 -3.01 -0.04 18.99
C GLU A 130 -4.31 0.50 18.37
N CYS A 131 -5.13 1.20 19.15
CA CYS A 131 -6.35 1.85 18.66
C CYS A 131 -6.05 2.89 17.58
N TYR A 132 -5.09 3.80 17.82
CA TYR A 132 -4.71 4.84 16.85
C TYR A 132 -4.12 4.24 15.58
N PHE A 133 -3.29 3.20 15.71
CA PHE A 133 -2.71 2.50 14.58
C PHE A 133 -3.79 1.86 13.70
N LEU A 134 -4.69 1.06 14.29
CA LEU A 134 -5.77 0.43 13.53
C LEU A 134 -6.76 1.44 12.97
N ALA A 135 -6.97 2.59 13.62
CA ALA A 135 -7.76 3.68 13.05
C ALA A 135 -7.13 4.18 11.74
N GLY A 136 -5.81 4.36 11.70
CA GLY A 136 -5.10 4.71 10.47
C GLY A 136 -5.20 3.64 9.39
N VAL A 137 -5.11 2.35 9.76
CA VAL A 137 -5.33 1.24 8.81
C VAL A 137 -6.74 1.28 8.23
N TYR A 138 -7.76 1.52 9.06
CA TYR A 138 -9.15 1.64 8.61
C TYR A 138 -9.35 2.81 7.66
N GLU A 139 -8.77 3.96 7.99
CA GLU A 139 -8.82 5.16 7.16
C GLU A 139 -8.15 4.91 5.80
N MET A 140 -7.05 4.15 5.75
CA MET A 140 -6.44 3.72 4.49
C MET A 140 -7.33 2.75 3.69
N TYR A 141 -7.95 1.76 4.35
CA TYR A 141 -8.96 0.89 3.72
C TYR A 141 -10.13 1.69 3.16
N SER A 142 -10.47 2.83 3.78
CA SER A 142 -11.54 3.74 3.37
C SER A 142 -11.10 4.83 2.39
N LEU A 143 -9.86 4.75 1.86
CA LEU A 143 -9.23 5.74 0.97
C LEU A 143 -9.23 7.18 1.54
N ARG A 144 -8.94 7.33 2.84
CA ARG A 144 -8.83 8.60 3.58
C ARG A 144 -7.39 8.84 4.06
N PRO A 145 -6.42 9.00 3.15
CA PRO A 145 -5.00 8.93 3.48
C PRO A 145 -4.51 10.09 4.38
N LEU A 146 -5.13 11.28 4.29
CA LEU A 146 -4.82 12.40 5.18
C LEU A 146 -5.27 12.16 6.62
N GLN A 147 -6.42 11.52 6.81
CA GLN A 147 -6.90 11.13 8.14
C GLN A 147 -6.00 10.02 8.69
N ALA A 148 -5.67 9.04 7.86
CA ALA A 148 -4.74 7.97 8.20
C ALA A 148 -3.38 8.50 8.66
N ALA A 149 -2.81 9.47 7.96
CA ALA A 149 -1.54 10.09 8.34
C ALA A 149 -1.60 10.73 9.74
N ILE A 150 -2.71 11.38 10.10
CA ILE A 150 -2.92 11.94 11.44
C ILE A 150 -3.03 10.82 12.48
N SER A 151 -3.78 9.76 12.20
CA SER A 151 -3.95 8.62 13.10
C SER A 151 -2.64 7.85 13.32
N PHE A 152 -1.86 7.62 12.26
CA PHE A 152 -0.52 7.03 12.37
C PHE A 152 0.44 7.91 13.16
N ASN A 153 0.45 9.23 12.91
CA ASN A 153 1.28 10.15 13.68
C ASN A 153 0.90 10.14 15.17
N ARG A 154 -0.40 10.14 15.49
CA ARG A 154 -0.89 9.97 16.88
C ARG A 154 -0.39 8.67 17.49
N ALA A 155 -0.49 7.54 16.78
CA ALA A 155 0.05 6.27 17.25
C ALA A 155 1.55 6.36 17.54
N CYS A 156 2.34 6.94 16.64
CA CYS A 156 3.78 7.14 16.82
C CYS A 156 4.12 8.01 18.05
N VAL A 157 3.39 9.11 18.25
CA VAL A 157 3.60 10.03 19.39
C VAL A 157 3.17 9.37 20.70
N THR A 158 2.04 8.66 20.72
CA THR A 158 1.58 7.91 21.90
C THR A 158 2.58 6.82 22.28
N PHE A 159 3.14 6.09 21.32
CA PHE A 159 4.17 5.08 21.58
C PHE A 159 5.44 5.70 22.19
N GLN A 160 5.95 6.79 21.60
CA GLN A 160 7.11 7.50 22.14
C GLN A 160 6.85 8.01 23.56
N THR A 161 5.69 8.62 23.78
CA THR A 161 5.31 9.17 25.08
C THR A 161 5.26 8.06 26.13
N LEU A 162 4.70 6.90 25.80
CA LEU A 162 4.70 5.72 26.66
C LEU A 162 6.13 5.29 27.04
N THR A 163 7.04 5.24 26.07
CA THR A 163 8.44 4.85 26.30
C THR A 163 9.25 5.88 27.11
N TRP A 164 8.84 7.14 27.14
CA TRP A 164 9.47 8.16 27.98
C TRP A 164 8.88 8.21 29.39
N MET A 165 7.58 7.95 29.52
CA MET A 165 6.88 7.95 30.80
C MET A 165 7.15 6.70 31.64
N SER A 166 7.58 5.60 31.01
CA SER A 166 7.87 4.34 31.67
C SER A 166 9.21 3.82 31.19
N SER A 167 10.11 3.45 32.12
CA SER A 167 11.34 2.72 31.76
C SER A 167 10.97 1.51 30.90
N GLU A 168 11.75 1.20 29.85
CA GLU A 168 11.50 0.09 28.91
C GLU A 168 11.18 -1.25 29.61
N TYR A 169 11.64 -1.40 30.85
CA TYR A 169 11.39 -2.55 31.73
C TYR A 169 9.90 -2.72 32.15
N TYR A 170 9.10 -1.66 32.15
CA TYR A 170 7.71 -1.65 32.66
C TYR A 170 6.61 -1.51 31.60
N ILE A 171 6.97 -1.39 30.32
CA ILE A 171 5.97 -1.26 29.25
C ILE A 171 5.13 -2.55 29.14
N THR A 172 5.74 -3.70 29.41
CA THR A 172 5.09 -5.02 29.52
C THR A 172 5.97 -5.98 30.34
N GLU A 173 5.48 -6.50 31.47
CA GLU A 173 6.25 -7.40 32.34
C GLU A 173 6.59 -8.75 31.66
N ASP A 174 5.75 -9.23 30.73
CA ASP A 174 5.92 -10.50 30.04
C ASP A 174 6.62 -10.40 28.66
N GLN A 175 7.19 -11.53 28.20
CA GLN A 175 7.86 -11.60 26.90
C GLN A 175 6.88 -11.35 25.73
N LEU A 176 5.62 -11.79 25.86
CA LEU A 176 4.58 -11.63 24.84
C LEU A 176 4.20 -10.17 24.63
N GLY A 177 4.10 -9.39 25.70
CA GLY A 177 3.84 -7.97 25.63
C GLY A 177 4.98 -7.21 24.96
N ARG A 178 6.26 -7.56 25.23
CA ARG A 178 7.42 -6.95 24.57
C ARG A 178 7.45 -7.27 23.07
N ALA A 179 7.14 -8.52 22.73
CA ALA A 179 7.00 -8.97 21.35
C ALA A 179 5.91 -8.17 20.60
N ARG A 180 4.76 -7.95 21.25
CA ARG A 180 3.66 -7.13 20.71
C ARG A 180 4.04 -5.67 20.52
N ALA A 181 4.67 -5.06 21.52
CA ALA A 181 5.14 -3.68 21.44
C ALA A 181 6.17 -3.50 20.31
N SER A 182 7.08 -4.45 20.13
CA SER A 182 8.04 -4.46 19.01
C SER A 182 7.35 -4.51 17.64
N ARG A 183 6.34 -5.37 17.47
CA ARG A 183 5.55 -5.42 16.23
C ARG A 183 4.80 -4.11 15.97
N LEU A 184 4.16 -3.55 17.00
CA LEU A 184 3.45 -2.28 16.90
C LEU A 184 4.39 -1.13 16.52
N TYR A 185 5.58 -1.06 17.13
CA TYR A 185 6.62 -0.09 16.78
C TYR A 185 6.98 -0.14 15.30
N TRP A 186 7.30 -1.32 14.77
CA TRP A 186 7.63 -1.51 13.36
C TRP A 186 6.46 -1.15 12.43
N SER A 187 5.22 -1.49 12.81
CA SER A 187 4.01 -1.20 12.05
C SER A 187 3.73 0.31 11.97
N CYS A 188 3.86 1.01 13.10
CA CYS A 188 3.76 2.47 13.18
C CYS A 188 4.84 3.15 12.33
N LEU A 189 6.10 2.76 12.49
CA LEU A 189 7.23 3.33 11.75
C LEU A 189 7.07 3.15 10.24
N LYS A 190 6.65 1.96 9.79
CA LYS A 190 6.36 1.66 8.39
C LYS A 190 5.27 2.60 7.85
N SER A 191 4.12 2.65 8.51
CA SER A 191 2.93 3.36 8.02
C SER A 191 3.09 4.88 8.03
N GLU A 192 3.74 5.44 9.07
CA GLU A 192 4.11 6.86 9.08
C GLU A 192 5.03 7.20 7.92
N HIS A 193 6.03 6.36 7.66
CA HIS A 193 6.97 6.63 6.58
C HIS A 193 6.30 6.51 5.19
N GLU A 194 5.36 5.59 5.00
CA GLU A 194 4.63 5.44 3.72
C GLU A 194 3.79 6.69 3.44
N THR A 195 3.11 7.23 4.46
CA THR A 195 2.32 8.46 4.32
C THR A 195 3.18 9.72 4.22
N SER A 196 4.35 9.77 4.87
CA SER A 196 5.21 10.96 4.86
C SER A 196 5.85 11.24 3.51
N VAL A 197 6.11 10.20 2.70
CA VAL A 197 6.63 10.33 1.33
C VAL A 197 5.64 11.05 0.41
N GLU A 198 4.33 10.93 0.68
CA GLU A 198 3.28 11.53 -0.16
C GLU A 198 2.87 12.94 0.32
N PHE A 199 2.70 13.15 1.63
CA PHE A 199 2.09 14.39 2.15
C PHE A 199 3.06 15.37 2.82
N ARG A 200 4.34 15.01 3.00
CA ARG A 200 5.35 15.83 3.70
C ARG A 200 4.90 16.31 5.09
N PHE A 201 4.15 15.49 5.81
CA PHE A 201 3.82 15.78 7.22
C PHE A 201 5.08 15.81 8.09
N PRO A 202 5.10 16.60 9.17
CA PRO A 202 6.18 16.56 10.15
C PRO A 202 6.35 15.15 10.72
N SER A 203 7.60 14.69 10.82
CA SER A 203 7.89 13.40 11.45
C SER A 203 7.50 13.44 12.93
N SER A 204 6.90 12.36 13.43
CA SER A 204 6.65 12.16 14.86
C SER A 204 7.93 12.08 15.69
N GLY A 205 9.09 11.81 15.07
CA GLY A 205 10.33 11.49 15.77
C GLY A 205 10.51 10.03 16.15
N LEU A 206 9.57 9.13 15.83
CA LEU A 206 9.61 7.72 16.26
C LEU A 206 10.89 7.00 15.84
N THR A 207 11.42 7.31 14.65
CA THR A 207 12.69 6.77 14.16
C THR A 207 13.86 7.05 15.10
N LYS A 208 13.84 8.16 15.85
CA LYS A 208 14.91 8.52 16.79
C LYS A 208 14.87 7.69 18.07
N LEU A 209 13.72 7.11 18.40
CA LEU A 209 13.55 6.29 19.60
C LEU A 209 14.41 5.02 19.54
N ASN A 210 14.63 4.46 18.34
CA ASN A 210 15.40 3.23 18.13
C ASN A 210 14.99 2.09 19.09
N TYR A 211 13.69 1.95 19.35
CA TYR A 211 13.13 1.02 20.35
C TYR A 211 13.63 -0.42 20.21
N THR A 212 13.86 -0.89 18.98
CA THR A 212 14.51 -2.17 18.74
C THR A 212 15.32 -2.14 17.45
N SER A 213 16.50 -2.75 17.48
CA SER A 213 17.35 -2.99 16.32
C SER A 213 17.04 -4.31 15.62
N HIS A 214 16.38 -5.24 16.32
CA HIS A 214 16.05 -6.57 15.85
C HIS A 214 14.74 -6.59 15.06
N PHE A 215 14.61 -7.57 14.18
CA PHE A 215 13.33 -7.87 13.53
C PHE A 215 12.31 -8.35 14.58
N PRO A 216 11.01 -8.06 14.38
CA PRO A 216 9.99 -8.39 15.36
C PRO A 216 9.77 -9.91 15.47
N PRO A 217 9.63 -10.43 16.71
CA PRO A 217 9.33 -11.85 16.94
C PRO A 217 7.91 -12.23 16.47
N PRO A 218 7.62 -13.52 16.22
CA PRO A 218 6.32 -13.99 15.77
C PRO A 218 5.20 -13.71 16.78
N PRO A 219 3.92 -13.64 16.33
CA PRO A 219 2.78 -13.34 17.21
C PRO A 219 2.49 -14.43 18.24
N LEU A 220 2.71 -15.68 17.84
CA LEU A 220 2.58 -16.86 18.70
C LEU A 220 3.97 -17.24 19.25
N ALA A 221 4.08 -17.33 20.57
CA ALA A 221 5.21 -18.00 21.22
C ALA A 221 4.88 -19.48 21.43
N THR A 222 4.41 -20.20 20.40
CA THR A 222 4.30 -21.65 20.52
C THR A 222 5.71 -22.22 20.65
N PRO A 223 6.06 -22.86 21.78
CA PRO A 223 7.30 -23.62 21.87
C PRO A 223 7.27 -24.65 20.74
N ILE A 224 8.41 -24.86 20.08
CA ILE A 224 8.55 -25.84 18.98
C ILE A 224 7.97 -27.22 19.38
N GLU A 225 7.98 -27.56 20.68
CA GLU A 225 7.43 -28.79 21.25
C GLU A 225 5.90 -28.94 21.13
N GLU A 226 5.11 -27.85 21.10
CA GLU A 226 3.65 -27.91 20.91
C GLU A 226 3.26 -28.10 19.44
N LEU A 227 4.08 -27.63 18.50
CA LEU A 227 3.90 -27.92 17.06
C LEU A 227 3.96 -29.43 16.79
N TYR A 228 4.86 -30.15 17.46
CA TYR A 228 4.99 -31.60 17.32
C TYR A 228 3.81 -32.39 17.94
N ARG A 229 3.17 -31.88 19.00
CA ARG A 229 2.05 -32.58 19.68
C ARG A 229 0.70 -32.44 18.97
N MET A 230 0.51 -31.42 18.14
CA MET A 230 -0.76 -31.23 17.40
C MET A 230 -0.88 -32.06 16.12
N HIS A 231 0.23 -32.59 15.59
CA HIS A 231 0.21 -33.45 14.40
C HIS A 231 -0.39 -34.84 14.63
N THR A 232 -0.79 -35.16 15.87
CA THR A 232 -1.40 -36.45 16.25
C THR A 232 -2.91 -36.39 16.53
N ASP A 233 -3.56 -35.23 16.49
CA ASP A 233 -4.99 -35.09 16.77
C ASP A 233 -5.83 -34.68 15.52
N PRO A 234 -6.74 -35.55 15.02
CA PRO A 234 -7.58 -35.26 13.87
C PRO A 234 -8.57 -34.09 14.05
N SER A 235 -8.80 -33.63 15.28
CA SER A 235 -9.69 -32.50 15.58
C SER A 235 -9.02 -31.11 15.40
N ALA A 236 -7.71 -31.06 15.17
CA ALA A 236 -6.90 -29.84 15.13
C ALA A 236 -6.82 -29.14 13.75
N VAL A 237 -7.46 -29.67 12.71
CA VAL A 237 -7.30 -29.19 11.31
C VAL A 237 -7.59 -27.69 11.14
N HIS A 238 -8.61 -27.16 11.86
CA HIS A 238 -8.93 -25.73 11.81
C HIS A 238 -7.86 -24.87 12.48
N SER A 239 -7.33 -25.32 13.63
CA SER A 239 -6.21 -24.68 14.34
C SER A 239 -4.93 -24.67 13.51
N ILE A 240 -4.62 -25.76 12.81
CA ILE A 240 -3.44 -25.88 11.95
C ILE A 240 -3.53 -24.88 10.78
N SER A 241 -4.68 -24.77 10.12
CA SER A 241 -4.87 -23.84 8.99
C SER A 241 -4.73 -22.36 9.41
N ALA A 242 -5.26 -22.00 10.57
CA ALA A 242 -5.12 -20.65 11.13
C ALA A 242 -3.66 -20.34 11.50
N GLN A 243 -2.94 -21.33 12.04
CA GLN A 243 -1.53 -21.18 12.41
C GLN A 243 -0.60 -21.04 11.20
N VAL A 244 -0.85 -21.79 10.12
CA VAL A 244 -0.14 -21.64 8.84
C VAL A 244 -0.36 -20.24 8.25
N GLY A 245 -1.59 -19.70 8.33
CA GLY A 245 -1.89 -18.34 7.91
C GLY A 245 -1.14 -17.26 8.72
N LEU A 246 -1.03 -17.45 10.04
CA LEU A 246 -0.30 -16.56 10.94
C LEU A 246 1.21 -16.60 10.69
N GLU A 247 1.78 -17.79 10.50
CA GLU A 247 3.19 -17.97 10.16
C GLU A 247 3.52 -17.30 8.83
N LYS A 248 2.69 -17.53 7.80
CA LYS A 248 2.84 -16.88 6.49
C LYS A 248 2.76 -15.35 6.60
N GLY A 249 1.79 -14.83 7.36
CA GLY A 249 1.66 -13.40 7.63
C GLY A 249 2.87 -12.81 8.34
N TRP A 250 3.48 -13.55 9.28
CA TRP A 250 4.71 -13.12 9.94
C TRP A 250 5.90 -13.08 8.98
N TYR A 251 6.12 -14.11 8.15
CA TYR A 251 7.17 -14.07 7.14
C TYR A 251 6.97 -12.93 6.14
N TYR A 252 5.74 -12.70 5.69
CA TYR A 252 5.38 -11.55 4.85
C TYR A 252 5.79 -10.24 5.53
N TYR A 253 5.42 -10.07 6.80
CA TYR A 253 5.70 -8.86 7.56
C TYR A 253 7.20 -8.59 7.68
N LEU A 254 8.01 -9.62 7.92
CA LEU A 254 9.47 -9.51 7.94
C LEU A 254 10.05 -9.15 6.56
N ALA A 255 9.57 -9.82 5.50
CA ALA A 255 10.01 -9.56 4.13
C ALA A 255 9.68 -8.13 3.70
N ASP A 256 8.51 -7.60 4.05
CA ASP A 256 8.09 -6.24 3.73
C ASP A 256 8.90 -5.19 4.52
N ILE A 257 9.23 -5.45 5.80
CA ILE A 257 10.18 -4.59 6.55
C ILE A 257 11.57 -4.58 5.88
N ALA A 258 12.05 -5.74 5.43
CA ALA A 258 13.35 -5.84 4.75
C ALA A 258 13.34 -5.05 3.42
N ALA A 259 12.30 -5.22 2.60
CA ALA A 259 12.10 -4.46 1.37
C ALA A 259 12.04 -2.95 1.64
N ARG A 260 11.36 -2.54 2.71
CA ARG A 260 11.27 -1.14 3.12
C ARG A 260 12.63 -0.53 3.45
N ARG A 261 13.53 -1.28 4.08
CA ARG A 261 14.91 -0.81 4.34
C ARG A 261 15.69 -0.59 3.04
N ILE A 262 15.46 -1.41 2.02
CA ILE A 262 16.04 -1.19 0.68
C ILE A 262 15.46 0.08 0.08
N LEU A 263 14.13 0.25 0.11
CA LEU A 263 13.49 1.48 -0.37
C LEU A 263 14.01 2.73 0.34
N GLN A 264 14.23 2.69 1.65
CA GLN A 264 14.85 3.79 2.40
C GLN A 264 16.26 4.12 1.90
N ARG A 265 17.07 3.12 1.53
CA ARG A 265 18.38 3.34 0.92
C ARG A 265 18.24 3.99 -0.46
N VAL A 266 17.30 3.54 -1.28
CA VAL A 266 16.99 4.15 -2.58
C VAL A 266 16.62 5.64 -2.41
N ILE A 267 15.70 5.93 -1.48
CA ILE A 267 15.27 7.31 -1.17
C ILE A 267 16.46 8.14 -0.67
N LYS A 268 17.30 7.61 0.21
CA LYS A 268 18.47 8.33 0.71
C LYS A 268 19.51 8.61 -0.38
N SER A 269 19.72 7.66 -1.29
CA SER A 269 20.73 7.76 -2.35
C SER A 269 20.29 8.66 -3.50
N PHE A 270 19.02 8.63 -3.89
CA PHE A 270 18.54 9.33 -5.08
C PHE A 270 17.52 10.44 -4.79
N TYR A 271 16.77 10.42 -3.69
CA TYR A 271 15.61 11.30 -3.49
C TYR A 271 15.71 12.16 -2.22
N ALA A 272 16.86 12.21 -1.57
CA ALA A 272 17.09 13.06 -0.39
C ALA A 272 17.21 14.55 -0.75
N THR A 273 17.57 14.83 -2.00
CA THR A 273 17.82 16.15 -2.57
C THR A 273 17.02 16.32 -3.87
N SER A 274 17.14 17.50 -4.50
CA SER A 274 16.49 17.80 -5.78
C SER A 274 16.96 16.87 -6.90
N GLU A 275 16.09 16.59 -7.86
CA GLU A 275 16.39 15.84 -9.10
C GLU A 275 17.54 16.48 -9.92
N SER A 276 17.83 17.78 -9.69
CA SER A 276 18.99 18.48 -10.26
C SER A 276 20.32 17.80 -9.93
N GLU A 277 20.43 17.10 -8.80
CA GLU A 277 21.63 16.36 -8.43
C GLU A 277 21.90 15.20 -9.40
N TRP A 278 20.85 14.57 -9.95
CA TRP A 278 21.02 13.52 -10.94
C TRP A 278 21.68 14.06 -12.21
N LEU A 279 21.32 15.27 -12.64
CA LEU A 279 21.89 15.90 -13.83
C LEU A 279 23.37 16.24 -13.66
N ASN A 280 23.76 16.64 -12.45
CA ASN A 280 25.11 17.10 -12.13
C ASN A 280 26.07 15.97 -11.74
N ALA A 281 25.55 14.82 -11.29
CA ALA A 281 26.38 13.69 -10.91
C ALA A 281 26.98 12.97 -12.14
N PRO A 282 28.21 12.43 -12.03
CA PRO A 282 28.78 11.56 -13.06
C PRO A 282 27.88 10.36 -13.31
N PHE A 283 27.59 10.05 -14.58
CA PHE A 283 26.70 8.93 -14.97
C PHE A 283 27.13 7.61 -14.31
N GLN A 284 28.44 7.35 -14.27
CA GLN A 284 29.01 6.15 -13.66
C GLN A 284 28.67 6.00 -12.16
N ASN A 285 28.58 7.11 -11.41
CA ASN A 285 28.26 7.06 -9.98
C ASN A 285 26.79 6.67 -9.77
N ILE A 286 25.89 7.22 -10.61
CA ILE A 286 24.46 6.88 -10.58
C ILE A 286 24.28 5.41 -10.96
N LEU A 287 24.97 4.96 -12.02
CA LEU A 287 24.95 3.57 -12.49
C LEU A 287 25.39 2.59 -11.39
N GLN A 288 26.58 2.79 -10.82
CA GLN A 288 27.10 1.93 -9.74
C GLN A 288 26.17 1.88 -8.52
N THR A 289 25.59 3.03 -8.16
CA THR A 289 24.63 3.10 -7.06
C THR A 289 23.36 2.30 -7.37
N ALA A 290 22.85 2.42 -8.60
CA ALA A 290 21.67 1.67 -9.03
C ALA A 290 21.93 0.16 -9.10
N GLU A 291 23.07 -0.26 -9.64
CA GLU A 291 23.48 -1.67 -9.71
C GLU A 291 23.58 -2.31 -8.33
N GLU A 292 24.17 -1.61 -7.36
CA GLU A 292 24.28 -2.11 -5.98
C GLU A 292 22.89 -2.19 -5.29
N LEU A 293 22.00 -1.23 -5.53
CA LEU A 293 20.63 -1.27 -5.01
C LEU A 293 19.81 -2.39 -5.65
N ASP A 294 19.92 -2.61 -6.97
CA ASP A 294 19.22 -3.68 -7.68
C ASP A 294 19.78 -5.06 -7.29
N ARG A 295 21.08 -5.17 -7.00
CA ARG A 295 21.69 -6.37 -6.42
C ARG A 295 21.09 -6.70 -5.05
N GLN A 296 20.94 -5.71 -4.18
CA GLN A 296 20.29 -5.90 -2.87
C GLN A 296 18.82 -6.32 -3.01
N LEU A 297 18.10 -5.73 -3.97
CA LEU A 297 16.72 -6.12 -4.28
C LEU A 297 16.65 -7.57 -4.79
N THR A 298 17.55 -7.95 -5.69
CA THR A 298 17.67 -9.33 -6.21
C THR A 298 17.93 -10.33 -5.08
N GLU A 299 18.82 -9.99 -4.15
CA GLU A 299 19.11 -10.85 -2.99
C GLU A 299 17.91 -10.97 -2.04
N TRP A 300 17.16 -9.89 -1.85
CA TRP A 300 15.91 -9.92 -1.09
C TRP A 300 14.90 -10.89 -1.69
N TYR A 301 14.71 -10.90 -3.01
CA TYR A 301 13.84 -11.89 -3.67
C TYR A 301 14.31 -13.33 -3.46
N ARG A 302 15.62 -13.59 -3.58
CA ARG A 302 16.20 -14.95 -3.46
C ARG A 302 16.11 -15.53 -2.05
N THR A 303 16.04 -14.66 -1.04
CA THR A 303 16.01 -15.06 0.36
C THR A 303 14.59 -15.18 0.92
N LEU A 304 13.55 -14.96 0.10
CA LEU A 304 12.17 -15.16 0.51
C LEU A 304 11.90 -16.65 0.85
N PRO A 305 11.34 -16.95 2.03
CA PRO A 305 10.89 -18.30 2.36
C PRO A 305 9.85 -18.83 1.36
N SER A 306 9.88 -20.13 1.09
CA SER A 306 9.01 -20.79 0.09
C SER A 306 7.52 -20.53 0.29
N VAL A 307 7.08 -20.32 1.55
CA VAL A 307 5.68 -20.03 1.91
C VAL A 307 5.17 -18.67 1.40
N ILE A 308 6.08 -17.73 1.12
CA ILE A 308 5.79 -16.39 0.57
C ILE A 308 6.56 -16.06 -0.71
N ALA A 309 7.35 -16.99 -1.23
CA ALA A 309 8.07 -16.83 -2.48
C ALA A 309 7.11 -16.82 -3.68
N PHE A 310 7.54 -16.19 -4.78
CA PHE A 310 6.77 -16.06 -6.01
C PHE A 310 7.70 -16.01 -7.23
N ASP A 311 7.12 -16.28 -8.39
CA ASP A 311 7.76 -16.09 -9.70
C ASP A 311 7.68 -14.61 -10.10
N SER A 312 8.76 -14.03 -10.62
CA SER A 312 8.79 -12.63 -11.05
C SER A 312 8.04 -12.37 -12.35
N GLU A 313 7.84 -13.40 -13.18
CA GLU A 313 7.21 -13.28 -14.50
C GLU A 313 5.70 -13.57 -14.48
N ILE A 314 5.21 -14.20 -13.41
CA ILE A 314 3.79 -14.56 -13.28
C ILE A 314 3.22 -13.86 -12.05
N PHE A 315 2.02 -13.29 -12.17
CA PHE A 315 1.32 -12.70 -11.03
C PHE A 315 1.10 -13.76 -9.93
N ALA A 316 1.44 -13.44 -8.68
CA ALA A 316 1.25 -14.38 -7.57
C ALA A 316 -0.24 -14.54 -7.20
N GLU A 317 -0.72 -15.77 -6.98
CA GLU A 317 -2.15 -16.07 -6.69
C GLU A 317 -2.55 -15.71 -5.25
N ASP A 318 -1.59 -15.74 -4.33
CA ASP A 318 -1.80 -15.43 -2.93
C ASP A 318 -1.62 -13.92 -2.65
N GLU A 319 -2.47 -13.35 -1.78
CA GLU A 319 -2.43 -11.92 -1.43
C GLU A 319 -1.05 -11.46 -0.98
N LEU A 320 -0.42 -12.18 -0.06
CA LEU A 320 0.83 -11.76 0.58
C LEU A 320 1.97 -11.78 -0.43
N ALA A 321 2.07 -12.85 -1.20
CA ALA A 321 3.06 -12.96 -2.27
C ALA A 321 2.82 -11.90 -3.37
N TYR A 322 1.56 -11.61 -3.71
CA TYR A 322 1.19 -10.59 -4.68
C TYR A 322 1.63 -9.19 -4.26
N HIS A 323 1.47 -8.86 -2.98
CA HIS A 323 1.89 -7.56 -2.45
C HIS A 323 3.42 -7.46 -2.31
N LEU A 324 4.14 -8.55 -2.01
CA LEU A 324 5.61 -8.56 -2.03
C LEU A 324 6.16 -8.40 -3.45
N GLN A 325 5.58 -9.09 -4.43
CA GLN A 325 5.93 -8.92 -5.85
C GLN A 325 5.82 -7.45 -6.24
N ALA A 326 4.70 -6.83 -5.88
CA ALA A 326 4.46 -5.45 -6.19
C ALA A 326 5.41 -4.47 -5.47
N ARG A 327 5.77 -4.75 -4.21
CA ARG A 327 6.78 -3.98 -3.48
C ARG A 327 8.13 -4.00 -4.18
N GLY A 328 8.53 -5.16 -4.70
CA GLY A 328 9.77 -5.28 -5.41
C GLY A 328 9.78 -4.54 -6.75
N ILE A 329 8.64 -4.54 -7.48
CA ILE A 329 8.48 -3.72 -8.70
C ILE A 329 8.54 -2.22 -8.36
N GLU A 330 7.91 -1.78 -7.27
CA GLU A 330 7.98 -0.39 -6.79
C GLU A 330 9.43 0.04 -6.53
N ILE A 331 10.19 -0.77 -5.79
CA ILE A 331 11.59 -0.47 -5.48
C ILE A 331 12.40 -0.38 -6.77
N LYS A 332 12.21 -1.33 -7.70
CA LYS A 332 12.89 -1.33 -8.99
C LYS A 332 12.59 -0.08 -9.80
N GLU A 333 11.32 0.36 -9.84
CA GLU A 333 10.94 1.61 -10.50
C GLU A 333 11.72 2.79 -9.93
N ARG A 334 11.82 2.90 -8.60
CA ARG A 334 12.56 3.98 -7.93
C ARG A 334 14.06 3.92 -8.17
N ILE A 335 14.65 2.73 -8.31
CA ILE A 335 16.07 2.56 -8.64
C ILE A 335 16.37 3.11 -10.04
N TYR A 336 15.52 2.82 -11.02
CA TYR A 336 15.81 3.13 -12.43
C TYR A 336 15.21 4.45 -12.94
N ARG A 337 14.29 5.09 -12.22
CA ARG A 337 13.72 6.40 -12.59
C ARG A 337 14.76 7.50 -12.89
N PRO A 338 15.90 7.63 -12.18
CA PRO A 338 16.90 8.64 -12.49
C PRO A 338 17.41 8.54 -13.94
N PHE A 339 17.50 7.34 -14.53
CA PHE A 339 17.96 7.17 -15.91
C PHE A 339 16.95 7.72 -16.93
N LEU A 340 15.65 7.56 -16.69
CA LEU A 340 14.63 8.22 -17.51
C LEU A 340 14.76 9.76 -17.42
N HIS A 341 14.98 10.28 -16.21
CA HIS A 341 15.18 11.72 -16.03
C HIS A 341 16.42 12.24 -16.77
N LEU A 342 17.54 11.55 -16.66
CA LEU A 342 18.76 11.84 -17.42
C LEU A 342 18.51 11.84 -18.93
N ARG A 343 17.83 10.81 -19.43
CA ARG A 343 17.53 10.65 -20.86
C ARG A 343 16.64 11.78 -21.41
N ILE A 344 15.73 12.31 -20.61
CA ILE A 344 14.83 13.41 -20.97
C ILE A 344 15.53 14.77 -20.94
N HIS A 345 16.38 15.02 -19.94
CA HIS A 345 16.83 16.38 -19.61
C HIS A 345 18.31 16.67 -19.88
N ARG A 346 19.15 15.65 -20.09
CA ARG A 346 20.59 15.82 -20.30
C ARG A 346 20.99 15.47 -21.73
N SER A 347 21.78 16.32 -22.36
CA SER A 347 22.50 15.97 -23.59
C SER A 347 23.61 14.98 -23.25
N THR A 348 23.50 13.75 -23.75
CA THR A 348 24.45 12.67 -23.52
C THR A 348 25.23 12.38 -24.79
N ASP A 349 26.48 11.90 -24.67
CA ASP A 349 27.27 11.46 -25.83
C ASP A 349 26.79 10.11 -26.38
N ALA A 350 27.38 9.61 -27.46
CA ALA A 350 26.94 8.36 -28.08
C ALA A 350 27.05 7.14 -27.14
N SER A 351 28.14 7.07 -26.36
CA SER A 351 28.41 5.96 -25.46
C SER A 351 27.45 5.95 -24.26
N GLU A 352 27.20 7.11 -23.65
CA GLU A 352 26.22 7.28 -22.57
C GLU A 352 24.79 7.01 -23.06
N ARG A 353 24.45 7.40 -24.30
CA ARG A 353 23.12 7.13 -24.89
C ARG A 353 22.85 5.63 -25.04
N ASP A 354 23.83 4.87 -25.55
CA ASP A 354 23.68 3.43 -25.73
C ASP A 354 23.50 2.71 -24.39
N ALA A 355 24.24 3.13 -23.35
CA ALA A 355 24.07 2.59 -22.00
C ALA A 355 22.71 2.96 -21.38
N LEU A 356 22.24 4.19 -21.58
CA LEU A 356 20.94 4.65 -21.08
C LEU A 356 19.76 3.95 -21.74
N HIS A 357 19.88 3.57 -23.01
CA HIS A 357 18.80 2.94 -23.76
C HIS A 357 18.22 1.73 -23.01
N SER A 358 19.06 0.76 -22.66
CA SER A 358 18.63 -0.46 -21.95
C SER A 358 18.05 -0.19 -20.56
N LEU A 359 18.57 0.85 -19.87
CA LEU A 359 18.11 1.22 -18.52
C LEU A 359 16.73 1.90 -18.56
N VAL A 360 16.49 2.73 -19.59
CA VAL A 360 15.21 3.40 -19.82
C VAL A 360 14.15 2.41 -20.28
N GLU A 361 14.50 1.48 -21.18
CA GLU A 361 13.61 0.39 -21.59
C GLU A 361 13.20 -0.47 -20.38
N LEU A 362 14.18 -0.85 -19.54
CA LEU A 362 13.90 -1.56 -18.29
C LEU A 362 12.96 -0.77 -17.37
N HIS A 363 13.18 0.54 -17.21
CA HIS A 363 12.31 1.41 -16.40
C HIS A 363 10.89 1.49 -16.96
N ALA A 364 10.73 1.60 -18.29
CA ALA A 364 9.42 1.66 -18.95
C ALA A 364 8.64 0.34 -18.80
N VAL A 365 9.30 -0.80 -18.97
CA VAL A 365 8.74 -2.13 -18.69
C VAL A 365 8.34 -2.25 -17.22
N THR A 366 9.18 -1.76 -16.30
CA THR A 366 8.90 -1.77 -14.86
C THR A 366 7.66 -0.92 -14.53
N CYS A 367 7.53 0.27 -15.11
CA CYS A 367 6.33 1.11 -14.97
C CYS A 367 5.07 0.40 -15.47
N SER A 368 5.16 -0.28 -16.61
CA SER A 368 4.03 -1.02 -17.19
C SER A 368 3.63 -2.20 -16.30
N LYS A 369 4.61 -2.98 -15.81
CA LYS A 369 4.38 -4.07 -14.83
C LYS A 369 3.70 -3.53 -13.57
N LEU A 370 4.15 -2.39 -13.04
CA LEU A 370 3.57 -1.78 -11.84
C LEU A 370 2.11 -1.35 -12.05
N ILE A 371 1.80 -0.73 -13.20
CA ILE A 371 0.43 -0.35 -13.57
C ILE A 371 -0.48 -1.58 -13.64
N GLN A 372 -0.02 -2.67 -14.25
CA GLN A 372 -0.78 -3.92 -14.37
C GLN A 372 -0.97 -4.61 -13.02
N GLN A 373 0.03 -4.56 -12.13
CA GLN A 373 -0.06 -5.07 -10.76
C GLN A 373 -1.14 -4.34 -9.95
N TRP A 374 -1.42 -3.08 -10.25
CA TRP A 374 -2.42 -2.30 -9.51
C TRP A 374 -3.81 -2.29 -10.15
N ASN A 375 -3.94 -2.96 -11.30
CA ASN A 375 -5.21 -3.17 -11.99
C ASN A 375 -6.03 -4.29 -11.34
N ILE A 376 -6.39 -4.13 -10.06
CA ILE A 376 -7.22 -5.09 -9.32
C ILE A 376 -8.29 -4.38 -8.49
N ARG A 377 -9.42 -5.07 -8.29
CA ARG A 377 -10.56 -4.59 -7.51
C ARG A 377 -10.45 -4.83 -6.00
N HIS A 378 -9.48 -5.64 -5.58
CA HIS A 378 -9.31 -6.00 -4.18
C HIS A 378 -8.92 -4.80 -3.32
N ARG A 379 -9.64 -4.60 -2.21
CA ARG A 379 -9.39 -3.51 -1.27
C ARG A 379 -8.30 -3.89 -0.27
N HIS A 380 -7.30 -3.02 -0.15
CA HIS A 380 -6.16 -3.18 0.71
C HIS A 380 -5.78 -1.83 1.35
N HIS A 381 -5.10 -1.82 2.51
CA HIS A 381 -4.61 -0.57 3.11
C HIS A 381 -3.59 0.18 2.22
N GLY A 382 -3.00 -0.50 1.24
CA GLY A 382 -2.12 0.10 0.24
C GLY A 382 -2.84 0.64 -1.00
N THR A 383 -4.14 0.35 -1.20
CA THR A 383 -4.86 0.63 -2.46
C THR A 383 -4.72 2.08 -2.92
N TRP A 384 -4.84 3.05 -2.01
CA TRP A 384 -4.68 4.47 -2.37
C TRP A 384 -3.27 4.78 -2.90
N LEU A 385 -2.23 4.29 -2.22
CA LEU A 385 -0.83 4.47 -2.61
C LEU A 385 -0.57 3.81 -3.98
N MET A 386 -1.12 2.63 -4.19
CA MET A 386 -0.99 1.86 -5.43
C MET A 386 -1.62 2.58 -6.63
N ALA A 387 -2.83 3.13 -6.46
CA ALA A 387 -3.49 3.92 -7.50
C ALA A 387 -2.68 5.18 -7.86
N ARG A 388 -2.11 5.86 -6.85
CA ARG A 388 -1.20 7.00 -7.04
C ARG A 388 0.09 6.62 -7.76
N GLN A 389 0.67 5.47 -7.44
CA GLN A 389 1.84 4.93 -8.15
C GLN A 389 1.52 4.60 -9.61
N SER A 390 0.37 3.97 -9.88
CA SER A 390 -0.10 3.72 -11.25
C SER A 390 -0.20 5.02 -12.05
N PHE A 391 -0.81 6.07 -11.47
CA PHE A 391 -0.86 7.40 -12.08
C PHE A 391 0.53 7.98 -12.36
N ALA A 392 1.44 7.92 -11.39
CA ALA A 392 2.81 8.42 -11.55
C ALA A 392 3.58 7.67 -12.66
N SER A 393 3.47 6.33 -12.70
CA SER A 393 4.06 5.52 -13.76
C SER A 393 3.50 5.85 -15.15
N ALA A 394 2.19 6.11 -15.26
CA ALA A 394 1.58 6.53 -16.52
C ALA A 394 2.13 7.89 -16.98
N LEU A 395 2.30 8.85 -16.06
CA LEU A 395 2.94 10.14 -16.39
C LEU A 395 4.39 9.99 -16.84
N LEU A 396 5.16 9.09 -16.23
CA LEU A 396 6.55 8.83 -16.62
C LEU A 396 6.64 8.26 -18.04
N LEU A 397 5.76 7.33 -18.40
CA LEU A 397 5.66 6.81 -19.77
C LEU A 397 5.26 7.91 -20.77
N LEU A 398 4.27 8.74 -20.44
CA LEU A 398 3.85 9.87 -21.29
C LEU A 398 4.96 10.91 -21.44
N ALA A 399 5.74 11.18 -20.40
CA ALA A 399 6.89 12.08 -20.48
C ALA A 399 7.95 11.57 -21.46
N ALA A 400 8.26 10.26 -21.42
CA ALA A 400 9.16 9.62 -22.36
C ALA A 400 8.64 9.75 -23.82
N ARG A 401 7.34 9.47 -24.02
CA ARG A 401 6.68 9.59 -25.34
C ARG A 401 6.70 11.02 -25.87
N LYS A 402 6.49 12.02 -25.01
CA LYS A 402 6.48 13.43 -25.39
C LYS A 402 7.82 13.90 -25.96
N VAL A 403 8.93 13.32 -25.52
CA VAL A 403 10.29 13.62 -26.04
C VAL A 403 10.67 12.73 -27.22
N GLY A 404 9.83 11.75 -27.59
CA GLY A 404 10.08 10.87 -28.72
C GLY A 404 11.10 9.76 -28.43
N LEU A 405 11.21 9.32 -27.18
CA LEU A 405 12.08 8.20 -26.80
C LEU A 405 11.59 6.90 -27.45
N SER A 406 12.47 6.21 -28.18
CA SER A 406 12.18 4.94 -28.86
C SER A 406 12.11 3.76 -27.90
N GLU A 407 12.73 3.89 -26.73
CA GLU A 407 12.73 2.95 -25.61
C GLU A 407 11.33 2.71 -25.04
N VAL A 408 10.36 3.58 -25.35
CA VAL A 408 8.97 3.48 -24.91
C VAL A 408 8.04 3.35 -26.13
N SER A 409 7.58 2.12 -26.36
CA SER A 409 6.62 1.83 -27.42
C SER A 409 5.32 2.62 -27.23
N MET A 410 4.75 3.08 -28.36
CA MET A 410 3.47 3.79 -28.39
C MET A 410 2.33 2.91 -27.87
N GLU A 411 2.24 1.67 -28.36
CA GLU A 411 1.20 0.70 -27.98
C GLU A 411 1.26 0.39 -26.49
N GLN A 412 2.46 0.10 -25.97
CA GLN A 412 2.67 -0.20 -24.55
C GLN A 412 2.28 0.99 -23.65
N CYS A 413 2.62 2.20 -24.07
CA CYS A 413 2.28 3.41 -23.33
C CYS A 413 0.76 3.64 -23.32
N GLU A 414 0.10 3.53 -24.48
CA GLU A 414 -1.34 3.69 -24.61
C GLU A 414 -2.11 2.67 -23.77
N GLU A 415 -1.71 1.38 -23.84
CA GLU A 415 -2.30 0.33 -23.02
C GLU A 415 -2.14 0.62 -21.53
N SER A 416 -0.93 0.97 -21.09
CA SER A 416 -0.62 1.24 -19.69
C SER A 416 -1.39 2.46 -19.17
N VAL A 417 -1.46 3.53 -19.97
CA VAL A 417 -2.21 4.75 -19.61
C VAL A 417 -3.70 4.44 -19.51
N GLN A 418 -4.26 3.66 -20.43
CA GLN A 418 -5.65 3.24 -20.38
C GLN A 418 -5.95 2.43 -19.12
N VAL A 419 -5.12 1.43 -18.80
CA VAL A 419 -5.25 0.64 -17.57
C VAL A 419 -5.19 1.51 -16.32
N SER A 420 -4.28 2.49 -16.29
CA SER A 420 -4.20 3.45 -15.18
C SER A 420 -5.48 4.30 -15.07
N MET A 421 -6.03 4.77 -16.18
CA MET A 421 -7.31 5.51 -16.20
C MET A 421 -8.49 4.67 -15.71
N SER A 422 -8.57 3.39 -16.10
CA SER A 422 -9.62 2.47 -15.63
C SER A 422 -9.48 2.19 -14.14
N THR A 423 -8.25 2.00 -13.66
CA THR A 423 -7.95 1.80 -12.24
C THR A 423 -8.37 3.02 -11.41
N LEU A 424 -7.98 4.22 -11.83
CA LEU A 424 -8.36 5.46 -11.16
C LEU A 424 -9.88 5.65 -11.16
N ARG A 425 -10.55 5.39 -12.29
CA ARG A 425 -12.02 5.49 -12.41
C ARG A 425 -12.74 4.59 -11.42
N PHE A 426 -12.26 3.37 -11.21
CA PHE A 426 -12.90 2.42 -10.29
C PHE A 426 -12.91 2.92 -8.84
N TRP A 427 -11.83 3.58 -8.40
CA TRP A 427 -11.65 4.06 -7.02
C TRP A 427 -12.08 5.52 -6.79
N GLU A 428 -12.43 6.28 -7.85
CA GLU A 428 -12.54 7.74 -7.78
C GLU A 428 -13.68 8.27 -6.90
N ASP A 429 -14.74 7.49 -6.71
CA ASP A 429 -15.89 7.88 -5.91
C ASP A 429 -15.54 7.97 -4.41
N GLU A 430 -14.51 7.25 -3.96
CA GLU A 430 -14.06 7.28 -2.56
C GLU A 430 -12.98 8.33 -2.29
N ALA A 431 -12.24 8.72 -3.33
CA ALA A 431 -11.03 9.54 -3.25
C ALA A 431 -11.03 10.62 -4.35
N PRO A 432 -11.44 11.86 -4.03
CA PRO A 432 -11.53 12.96 -5.00
C PRO A 432 -10.22 13.30 -5.72
N ASP A 433 -9.09 13.06 -5.08
CA ASP A 433 -7.75 13.23 -5.64
C ASP A 433 -7.41 12.16 -6.71
N LEU A 434 -7.97 10.94 -6.61
CA LEU A 434 -7.87 9.94 -7.67
C LEU A 434 -8.72 10.32 -8.88
N LYS A 435 -9.90 10.91 -8.66
CA LYS A 435 -10.69 11.53 -9.73
C LYS A 435 -9.90 12.62 -10.45
N ALA A 436 -9.29 13.53 -9.70
CA ALA A 436 -8.45 14.58 -10.25
C ALA A 436 -7.27 13.99 -11.04
N SER A 437 -6.61 12.96 -10.52
CA SER A 437 -5.52 12.25 -11.21
C SER A 437 -5.98 11.66 -12.55
N ARG A 438 -7.17 11.05 -12.61
CA ARG A 438 -7.73 10.53 -13.88
C ARG A 438 -8.01 11.64 -14.90
N LEU A 439 -8.59 12.75 -14.44
CA LEU A 439 -8.89 13.89 -15.32
C LEU A 439 -7.60 14.50 -15.89
N ILE A 440 -6.59 14.71 -15.03
CA ILE A 440 -5.26 15.20 -15.47
C ILE A 440 -4.66 14.25 -16.51
N LEU A 441 -4.71 12.95 -16.27
CA LEU A 441 -4.17 11.96 -17.20
C LEU A 441 -4.90 12.02 -18.56
N GLY A 442 -6.22 12.13 -18.54
CA GLY A 442 -7.04 12.29 -19.75
C GLY A 442 -6.73 13.56 -20.54
N ASP A 443 -6.56 14.69 -19.85
CA ASP A 443 -6.23 15.97 -20.49
C ASP A 443 -4.86 15.92 -21.18
N ILE A 444 -3.85 15.31 -20.53
CA ILE A 444 -2.51 15.14 -21.13
C ILE A 444 -2.58 14.27 -22.38
N VAL A 445 -3.31 13.15 -22.34
CA VAL A 445 -3.49 12.26 -23.49
C VAL A 445 -4.17 12.98 -24.65
N GLN A 446 -5.19 13.80 -24.39
CA GLN A 446 -5.85 14.59 -25.43
C GLN A 446 -4.91 15.61 -26.07
N GLN A 447 -4.09 16.30 -25.27
CA GLN A 447 -3.11 17.27 -25.78
C GLN A 447 -2.04 16.62 -26.66
N MET A 448 -1.61 15.41 -26.30
CA MET A 448 -0.65 14.64 -27.10
C MET A 448 -1.21 14.22 -28.46
N HIS A 449 -2.48 13.82 -28.54
CA HIS A 449 -3.15 13.52 -29.81
C HIS A 449 -3.44 14.78 -30.64
N GLY A 450 -3.79 15.90 -29.99
CA GLY A 450 -4.11 17.17 -30.66
C GLY A 450 -2.89 17.93 -31.22
N SER A 451 -1.68 17.56 -30.82
CA SER A 451 -0.43 18.15 -31.31
C SER A 451 0.06 17.56 -32.64
N VAL A 452 -0.65 16.57 -33.19
CA VAL A 452 -0.44 16.03 -34.54
C VAL A 452 -1.25 16.88 -35.54
N ILE A 453 -0.74 18.04 -35.93
CA ILE A 453 -1.27 18.79 -37.08
C ILE A 453 -0.89 18.01 -38.35
N PRO A 454 -1.84 17.72 -39.28
CA PRO A 454 -1.47 17.16 -40.56
C PRO A 454 -0.66 18.20 -41.35
N GLU A 455 0.53 17.82 -41.84
CA GLU A 455 1.23 18.59 -42.87
C GLU A 455 0.25 18.89 -44.00
N ALA A 456 0.01 20.18 -44.25
CA ALA A 456 -0.81 20.62 -45.37
C ALA A 456 -0.19 20.05 -46.66
N PRO A 457 -0.96 19.41 -47.54
CA PRO A 457 -0.42 18.85 -48.76
C PRO A 457 0.22 19.96 -49.59
N ALA A 458 1.47 19.73 -49.99
CA ALA A 458 2.22 20.61 -50.86
C ALA A 458 1.40 20.93 -52.12
N VAL A 459 1.02 22.19 -52.26
CA VAL A 459 0.41 22.71 -53.49
C VAL A 459 1.47 22.62 -54.59
N HIS A 460 1.33 21.63 -55.46
CA HIS A 460 2.07 21.59 -56.71
C HIS A 460 1.65 22.78 -57.59
N PRO A 461 2.59 23.52 -58.20
CA PRO A 461 2.25 24.56 -59.15
C PRO A 461 1.79 23.89 -60.44
N GLU A 462 0.52 24.09 -60.81
CA GLU A 462 0.01 23.73 -62.13
C GLU A 462 0.81 24.47 -63.21
N ARG A 463 1.52 23.70 -64.03
CA ARG A 463 1.86 24.10 -65.39
C ARG A 463 0.67 23.76 -66.27
N GLY A 464 0.14 24.75 -66.98
CA GLY A 464 -0.83 24.53 -68.05
C GLY A 464 -1.08 25.80 -68.85
N CYS A 465 -0.47 25.90 -70.02
CA CYS A 465 -0.78 26.89 -71.05
C CYS A 465 -2.23 26.77 -71.53
N GLY A 466 -2.83 27.92 -71.83
CA GLY A 466 -4.11 28.09 -72.52
C GLY A 466 -4.46 29.56 -72.62
#